data_AF-A0A7X3K6Q2-F1
#
_entry.id   AF-A0A7X3K6Q2-F1
#
_cell.length_a   1.000
_cell.length_b   1.000
_cell.length_c   1.000
_cell.angle_alpha   90.00
_cell.angle_beta   90.00
_cell.angle_gamma   90.00
#
_symmetry.space_group_name_H-M   'P 1'
#
loop_
_entity.id
_entity.type
_entity.pdbx_description
1 polymer ?
#
loop_
_entity_poly.entity_id
_entity_poly.type
_entity_poly.pdbx_seq_one_letter_code
_entity_poly.pdbx_strand_id
1 'polypeptide(L)'
;MNRIYVVKKGDTLTGIAAREKVDRYELASLNDIHNHNLIKIDQVLILPRLAIKVTPEELGPLPLPQLDDLSIITCQFIDASNEPIEGMHVNLTIGAHKLHHSTDSDGFVPAVVLEPSDEIKVSVKTLAGEWKTISEVKPAGPTTHARVVSPKIKRTSEQKLHEGPGQPAKPVETTRQEIGSTTFTRSQNGHPVQQVALECPNPENLRLEANHKYREIILGASRRSKLSPHAIAAIMNAEAARIINVKKLPVIDKKTGKQKTDAHGTPVFIKQTYDTGEWDPRSENPRSSARGMTQFLDATWISLALTKGTFLYERAKREGWITEKTKTVLRGKDKLEKTYPQFNLADGTVITSAPKSSLDRLLSSRRFIQKWATSSDKNIQNLLDLRYDPECAINTAVDYGLQNLEILKSKGVKVDSIPDGEKAKVIYLTHHLGADDAISFIYNTMSAKKAELLLRTQVKDEGAEIRAKRAGGDYLKAHRNWLGEFIDNKIIIFDKMCTRQGTLPRHLIDLTIAIR
;
A
#
# COMPACT_ATOMS: atom_id res chain seq x y z
N MET A 1 33.20 -11.58 -6.17
CA MET A 1 32.40 -12.31 -7.17
C MET A 1 33.33 -13.24 -7.94
N ASN A 2 33.01 -14.53 -8.00
CA ASN A 2 33.74 -15.49 -8.83
C ASN A 2 33.36 -15.27 -10.30
N ARG A 3 34.35 -15.34 -11.19
CA ARG A 3 34.17 -15.15 -12.63
C ARG A 3 33.66 -16.46 -13.24
N ILE A 4 32.84 -16.43 -14.29
CA ILE A 4 32.36 -17.66 -14.96
C ILE A 4 33.02 -17.83 -16.33
N TYR A 5 33.32 -19.08 -16.69
CA TYR A 5 33.91 -19.47 -17.97
C TYR A 5 33.11 -20.61 -18.59
N VAL A 6 32.67 -20.46 -19.85
CA VAL A 6 31.94 -21.51 -20.57
C VAL A 6 32.90 -22.28 -21.46
N VAL A 7 32.99 -23.60 -21.25
CA VAL A 7 33.94 -24.50 -21.93
C VAL A 7 33.64 -24.56 -23.43
N LYS A 8 34.65 -24.30 -24.27
CA LYS A 8 34.54 -24.32 -25.74
C LYS A 8 35.16 -25.58 -26.33
N LYS A 9 34.83 -25.88 -27.59
CA LYS A 9 35.41 -27.02 -28.33
C LYS A 9 36.95 -26.91 -28.36
N GLY A 10 37.62 -27.93 -27.82
CA GLY A 10 39.09 -27.99 -27.73
C GLY A 10 39.69 -27.47 -26.42
N ASP A 11 38.88 -26.94 -25.50
CA ASP A 11 39.36 -26.56 -24.17
C ASP A 11 39.68 -27.79 -23.31
N THR A 12 40.69 -27.65 -22.45
CA THR A 12 40.99 -28.60 -21.35
C THR A 12 40.98 -27.85 -20.03
N LEU A 13 40.70 -28.54 -18.92
CA LEU A 13 40.63 -27.89 -17.59
C LEU A 13 41.98 -27.24 -17.21
N THR A 14 43.09 -27.91 -17.55
CA THR A 14 44.45 -27.36 -17.40
C THR A 14 44.66 -26.12 -18.28
N GLY A 15 44.24 -26.13 -19.54
CA GLY A 15 44.40 -25.00 -20.46
C GLY A 15 43.58 -23.79 -20.04
N ILE A 16 42.36 -24.00 -19.54
CA ILE A 16 41.51 -22.93 -18.97
C ILE A 16 42.16 -22.36 -17.71
N ALA A 17 42.59 -23.20 -16.77
CA ALA A 17 43.21 -22.76 -15.53
C ALA A 17 44.46 -21.90 -15.78
N ALA A 18 45.36 -22.34 -16.68
CA ALA A 18 46.56 -21.60 -17.05
C ALA A 18 46.25 -20.24 -17.71
N ARG A 19 45.28 -20.20 -18.64
CA ARG A 19 44.85 -18.97 -19.31
C ARG A 19 44.23 -17.96 -18.34
N GLU A 20 43.44 -18.44 -17.39
CA GLU A 20 42.76 -17.61 -16.41
C GLU A 20 43.62 -17.34 -15.15
N LYS A 21 44.85 -17.86 -15.13
CA LYS A 21 45.84 -17.72 -14.05
C LYS A 21 45.35 -18.22 -12.69
N VAL A 22 44.53 -19.27 -12.68
CA VAL A 22 44.00 -19.91 -11.47
C VAL A 22 44.56 -21.31 -11.31
N ASP A 23 44.59 -21.85 -10.09
CA ASP A 23 45.04 -23.22 -9.88
C ASP A 23 44.03 -24.23 -10.46
N ARG A 24 44.55 -25.26 -11.13
CA ARG A 24 43.70 -26.27 -11.81
C ARG A 24 42.91 -27.11 -10.82
N TYR A 25 43.51 -27.50 -9.70
CA TYR A 25 42.84 -28.35 -8.71
C TYR A 25 41.80 -27.57 -7.93
N GLU A 26 42.10 -26.31 -7.62
CA GLU A 26 41.12 -25.40 -7.04
C GLU A 26 39.94 -25.14 -7.99
N LEU A 27 40.22 -24.92 -9.28
CA LEU A 27 39.19 -24.78 -10.30
C LEU A 27 38.32 -26.05 -10.42
N ALA A 28 38.94 -27.23 -10.36
CA ALA A 28 38.23 -28.50 -10.41
C ALA A 28 37.34 -28.71 -9.18
N SER A 29 37.90 -28.50 -7.98
CA SER A 29 37.19 -28.65 -6.71
C SER A 29 36.04 -27.65 -6.57
N LEU A 30 36.21 -26.41 -7.04
CA LEU A 30 35.17 -25.37 -6.98
C LEU A 30 33.97 -25.68 -7.87
N ASN A 31 34.16 -26.54 -8.88
CA ASN A 31 33.14 -26.94 -9.84
C ASN A 31 32.72 -28.41 -9.70
N ASP A 32 33.10 -29.06 -8.60
CA ASP A 32 32.85 -30.47 -8.31
C ASP A 32 33.31 -31.42 -9.45
N ILE A 33 34.40 -31.10 -10.15
CA ILE A 33 34.95 -31.92 -11.25
C ILE A 33 35.94 -32.93 -10.67
N HIS A 34 35.52 -34.19 -10.61
CA HIS A 34 36.31 -35.26 -9.99
C HIS A 34 37.33 -35.87 -10.96
N ASN A 35 36.99 -35.96 -12.26
CA ASN A 35 37.92 -36.37 -13.32
C ASN A 35 38.42 -35.14 -14.09
N HIS A 36 39.63 -34.68 -13.73
CA HIS A 36 40.27 -33.47 -14.26
C HIS A 36 40.50 -33.46 -15.78
N ASN A 37 40.40 -34.62 -16.45
CA ASN A 37 40.56 -34.76 -17.89
C ASN A 37 39.24 -34.72 -18.67
N LEU A 38 38.09 -34.64 -17.97
CA LEU A 38 36.77 -34.71 -18.60
C LEU A 38 35.96 -33.45 -18.27
N ILE A 39 35.88 -32.55 -19.25
CA ILE A 39 34.98 -31.39 -19.25
C ILE A 39 34.18 -31.36 -20.55
N LYS A 40 32.91 -30.92 -20.50
CA LYS A 40 32.00 -30.92 -21.65
C LYS A 40 31.90 -29.54 -22.27
N ILE A 41 31.71 -29.48 -23.58
CA ILE A 41 31.41 -28.22 -24.28
C ILE A 41 30.12 -27.62 -23.69
N ASP A 42 30.09 -26.30 -23.55
CA ASP A 42 29.03 -25.49 -22.93
C ASP A 42 28.83 -25.69 -21.42
N GLN A 43 29.69 -26.50 -20.78
CA GLN A 43 29.76 -26.58 -19.32
C GLN A 43 30.24 -25.23 -18.76
N VAL A 44 29.51 -24.71 -17.77
CA VAL A 44 29.85 -23.46 -17.09
C VAL A 44 30.74 -23.76 -15.88
N LEU A 45 31.93 -23.20 -15.87
CA LEU A 45 32.91 -23.28 -14.77
C LEU A 45 32.96 -21.96 -14.02
N ILE A 46 32.93 -22.06 -12.70
CA ILE A 46 33.14 -20.99 -11.74
C ILE A 46 34.65 -20.87 -11.50
N LEU A 47 35.27 -19.79 -11.95
CA LEU A 47 36.69 -19.50 -11.72
C LEU A 47 36.89 -18.90 -10.32
N PRO A 48 37.87 -19.38 -9.54
CA PRO A 48 38.22 -18.78 -8.25
C PRO A 48 38.75 -17.35 -8.46
N ARG A 49 38.54 -16.49 -7.46
CA ARG A 49 38.95 -15.09 -7.54
C ARG A 49 40.46 -15.00 -7.35
N LEU A 50 41.17 -14.37 -8.30
CA LEU A 50 42.59 -14.02 -8.14
C LEU A 50 42.74 -13.15 -6.88
N ALA A 51 43.32 -13.71 -5.82
CA ALA A 51 43.70 -12.97 -4.64
C ALA A 51 44.91 -12.10 -4.99
N ILE A 52 44.71 -10.80 -5.14
CA ILE A 52 45.81 -9.85 -5.20
C ILE A 52 46.43 -9.84 -3.80
N LYS A 53 47.69 -10.26 -3.67
CA LYS A 53 48.47 -10.07 -2.45
C LYS A 53 48.74 -8.57 -2.28
N VAL A 54 47.97 -7.90 -1.42
CA VAL A 54 48.26 -6.55 -0.95
C VAL A 54 48.61 -6.64 0.54
N THR A 55 49.71 -6.01 0.94
CA THR A 55 50.24 -6.00 2.31
C THR A 55 49.39 -5.14 3.26
N PRO A 56 49.30 -5.49 4.57
CA PRO A 56 48.16 -5.16 5.43
C PRO A 56 48.07 -3.73 6.01
N GLU A 57 48.84 -2.75 5.52
CA GLU A 57 49.03 -1.48 6.27
C GLU A 57 48.23 -0.26 5.79
N GLU A 58 47.49 -0.32 4.66
CA GLU A 58 46.81 0.89 4.11
C GLU A 58 45.28 0.85 4.00
N LEU A 59 44.59 -0.22 4.39
CA LEU A 59 43.12 -0.27 4.32
C LEU A 59 42.53 -0.70 5.65
N GLY A 60 41.98 0.28 6.39
CA GLY A 60 41.02 0.02 7.46
C GLY A 60 39.85 -0.85 6.95
N PRO A 61 39.12 -1.52 7.86
CA PRO A 61 38.23 -2.61 7.51
C PRO A 61 37.10 -2.13 6.57
N LEU A 62 37.16 -2.55 5.31
CA LEU A 62 35.98 -2.62 4.45
C LEU A 62 35.22 -3.90 4.83
N PRO A 63 33.96 -3.83 5.28
CA PRO A 63 33.18 -5.02 5.57
C PRO A 63 32.77 -5.73 4.28
N LEU A 64 32.88 -7.05 4.26
CA LEU A 64 32.17 -7.91 3.30
C LEU A 64 30.64 -7.75 3.53
N PRO A 65 29.79 -7.76 2.48
CA PRO A 65 28.34 -7.70 2.65
C PRO A 65 27.86 -8.89 3.49
N GLN A 66 27.11 -8.62 4.54
CA GLN A 66 26.46 -9.65 5.36
C GLN A 66 25.18 -10.09 4.64
N LEU A 67 24.69 -11.30 4.91
CA LEU A 67 23.47 -11.87 4.27
C LEU A 67 22.20 -10.99 4.50
N ASP A 68 22.31 -9.98 5.35
CA ASP A 68 21.30 -8.98 5.67
C ASP A 68 21.13 -7.89 4.59
N ASP A 69 21.99 -7.88 3.57
CA ASP A 69 21.93 -6.91 2.45
C ASP A 69 21.13 -7.41 1.23
N LEU A 70 20.70 -8.68 1.20
CA LEU A 70 19.94 -9.25 0.07
C LEU A 70 18.43 -9.01 0.21
N SER A 71 17.76 -8.81 -0.93
CA SER A 71 16.31 -8.63 -1.02
C SER A 71 15.63 -9.85 -1.62
N ILE A 72 14.53 -10.29 -1.02
CA ILE A 72 13.67 -11.35 -1.56
C ILE A 72 12.50 -10.70 -2.29
N ILE A 73 12.31 -11.01 -3.57
CA ILE A 73 11.15 -10.58 -4.35
C ILE A 73 10.24 -11.76 -4.66
N THR A 74 8.95 -11.57 -4.43
CA THR A 74 7.90 -12.52 -4.83
C THR A 74 6.91 -11.83 -5.73
N CYS A 75 6.63 -12.42 -6.89
CA CYS A 75 5.66 -11.89 -7.84
C CYS A 75 4.37 -12.71 -7.79
N GLN A 76 3.24 -12.05 -7.58
CA GLN A 76 1.90 -12.62 -7.70
C GLN A 76 1.21 -12.04 -8.91
N PHE A 77 0.54 -12.89 -9.69
CA PHE A 77 -0.19 -12.51 -10.89
C PHE A 77 -1.67 -12.81 -10.70
N ILE A 78 -2.48 -11.77 -10.90
CA ILE A 78 -3.92 -11.84 -10.71
C ILE A 78 -4.66 -11.19 -11.89
N ASP A 79 -5.94 -11.48 -12.03
CA ASP A 79 -6.79 -10.93 -13.07
C ASP A 79 -7.54 -9.66 -12.65
N ALA A 80 -8.35 -9.12 -13.55
CA ALA A 80 -9.12 -7.90 -13.30
C ALA A 80 -10.29 -8.09 -12.31
N SER A 81 -10.60 -9.33 -11.92
CA SER A 81 -11.48 -9.65 -10.78
C SER A 81 -10.71 -9.88 -9.48
N ASN A 82 -9.41 -9.58 -9.45
CA ASN A 82 -8.55 -9.74 -8.28
C ASN A 82 -8.26 -11.22 -7.92
N GLU A 83 -8.51 -12.14 -8.85
CA GLU A 83 -8.33 -13.59 -8.67
C GLU A 83 -6.96 -14.05 -9.20
N PRO A 84 -6.31 -15.04 -8.56
CA PRO A 84 -5.08 -15.65 -9.06
C PRO A 84 -5.15 -16.15 -10.51
N ILE A 85 -4.10 -15.90 -11.30
CA ILE A 85 -3.95 -16.49 -12.63
C ILE A 85 -3.04 -17.70 -12.53
N GLU A 86 -3.62 -18.91 -12.56
CA GLU A 86 -2.87 -20.17 -12.58
C GLU A 86 -2.30 -20.50 -13.97
N GLY A 87 -1.10 -21.09 -14.00
CA GLY A 87 -0.48 -21.65 -15.20
C GLY A 87 0.02 -20.63 -16.22
N MET A 88 0.12 -19.35 -15.86
CA MET A 88 0.66 -18.32 -16.72
C MET A 88 2.18 -18.44 -16.82
N HIS A 89 2.70 -18.48 -18.06
CA HIS A 89 4.15 -18.50 -18.28
C HIS A 89 4.75 -17.11 -18.10
N VAL A 90 5.73 -17.02 -17.19
CA VAL A 90 6.38 -15.79 -16.74
C VAL A 90 7.89 -15.91 -16.96
N ASN A 91 8.50 -14.83 -17.44
CA ASN A 91 9.92 -14.62 -17.45
C ASN A 91 10.29 -13.48 -16.52
N LEU A 92 11.20 -13.76 -15.58
CA LEU A 92 11.85 -12.75 -14.76
C LEU A 92 13.26 -12.53 -15.31
N THR A 93 13.54 -11.34 -15.82
CA THR A 93 14.86 -10.98 -16.37
C THR A 93 15.60 -10.10 -15.37
N ILE A 94 16.78 -10.53 -14.93
CA ILE A 94 17.65 -9.85 -13.97
C ILE A 94 19.02 -9.70 -14.62
N GLY A 95 19.38 -8.48 -15.03
CA GLY A 95 20.58 -8.25 -15.84
C GLY A 95 20.57 -9.12 -17.10
N ALA A 96 21.56 -10.01 -17.25
CA ALA A 96 21.66 -10.94 -18.38
C ALA A 96 20.93 -12.28 -18.15
N HIS A 97 20.44 -12.54 -16.94
CA HIS A 97 19.79 -13.81 -16.58
C HIS A 97 18.29 -13.76 -16.80
N LYS A 98 17.73 -14.87 -17.28
CA LYS A 98 16.28 -15.02 -17.51
C LYS A 98 15.78 -16.29 -16.82
N LEU A 99 14.82 -16.12 -15.92
CA LEU A 99 14.19 -17.21 -15.17
C LEU A 99 12.80 -17.48 -15.75
N HIS A 100 12.56 -18.72 -16.19
CA HIS A 100 11.30 -19.15 -16.78
C HIS A 100 10.46 -19.90 -15.73
N HIS A 101 9.23 -19.44 -15.50
CA HIS A 101 8.32 -20.03 -14.52
C HIS A 101 6.89 -20.14 -15.07
N SER A 102 6.08 -20.97 -14.43
CA SER A 102 4.63 -20.96 -14.54
C SER A 102 4.05 -20.61 -13.18
N THR A 103 2.97 -19.83 -13.17
CA THR A 103 2.29 -19.48 -11.91
C THR A 103 1.58 -20.68 -11.30
N ASP A 104 1.62 -20.78 -9.97
CA ASP A 104 0.86 -21.78 -9.20
C ASP A 104 -0.64 -21.40 -9.06
N SER A 105 -1.40 -22.20 -8.31
CA SER A 105 -2.84 -21.97 -8.06
C SER A 105 -3.14 -20.65 -7.34
N ASP A 106 -2.16 -20.12 -6.60
CA ASP A 106 -2.25 -18.83 -5.90
C ASP A 106 -1.70 -17.67 -6.75
N GLY A 107 -1.31 -17.95 -7.99
CA GLY A 107 -0.81 -16.97 -8.96
C GLY A 107 0.65 -16.59 -8.73
N PHE A 108 1.40 -17.31 -7.91
CA PHE A 108 2.79 -17.00 -7.60
C PHE A 108 3.77 -17.72 -8.53
N VAL A 109 4.92 -17.08 -8.73
CA VAL A 109 6.15 -17.74 -9.18
C VAL A 109 7.12 -17.90 -8.01
N PRO A 110 8.10 -18.83 -8.09
CA PRO A 110 9.10 -18.99 -7.05
C PRO A 110 9.79 -17.67 -6.68
N ALA A 111 10.07 -17.48 -5.38
CA ALA A 111 10.74 -16.29 -4.88
C ALA A 111 12.16 -16.15 -5.46
N VAL A 112 12.56 -14.92 -5.75
CA VAL A 112 13.90 -14.58 -6.28
C VAL A 112 14.67 -13.80 -5.23
N VAL A 113 15.94 -14.12 -5.04
CA VAL A 113 16.86 -13.40 -4.15
C VAL A 113 17.76 -12.51 -5.00
N LEU A 114 17.86 -11.23 -4.65
CA LEU A 114 18.49 -10.18 -5.45
C LEU A 114 19.31 -9.22 -4.58
N GLU A 115 20.23 -8.50 -5.22
CA GLU A 115 20.86 -7.33 -4.61
C GLU A 115 19.86 -6.16 -4.60
N PRO A 116 19.91 -5.23 -3.62
CA PRO A 116 18.97 -4.10 -3.54
C PRO A 116 18.97 -3.17 -4.76
N SER A 117 20.06 -3.16 -5.53
CA SER A 117 20.20 -2.38 -6.77
C SER A 117 19.65 -3.06 -8.01
N ASP A 118 19.31 -4.35 -7.93
CA ASP A 118 18.84 -5.11 -9.10
C ASP A 118 17.45 -4.65 -9.54
N GLU A 119 17.17 -4.84 -10.83
CA GLU A 119 15.86 -4.59 -11.42
C GLU A 119 15.37 -5.84 -12.14
N ILE A 120 14.12 -6.24 -11.85
CA ILE A 120 13.46 -7.37 -12.51
C ILE A 120 12.57 -6.85 -13.62
N LYS A 121 12.82 -7.26 -14.85
CA LYS A 121 11.83 -7.12 -15.93
C LYS A 121 10.93 -8.35 -15.97
N VAL A 122 9.64 -8.11 -15.83
CA VAL A 122 8.60 -9.15 -15.83
C VAL A 122 7.98 -9.23 -17.21
N SER A 123 8.12 -10.36 -17.88
CA SER A 123 7.45 -10.65 -19.15
C SER A 123 6.53 -11.85 -19.02
N VAL A 124 5.42 -11.85 -19.75
CA VAL A 124 4.48 -12.98 -19.81
C VAL A 124 4.31 -13.46 -21.24
N LYS A 125 4.01 -14.75 -21.40
CA LYS A 125 3.70 -15.32 -22.71
C LYS A 125 2.24 -15.03 -23.06
N THR A 126 2.01 -14.40 -24.21
CA THR A 126 0.66 -14.13 -24.71
C THR A 126 0.01 -15.43 -25.20
N LEU A 127 -1.31 -15.40 -25.44
CA LEU A 127 -2.04 -16.52 -26.06
C LEU A 127 -1.53 -16.84 -27.47
N ALA A 128 -0.95 -15.85 -28.17
CA ALA A 128 -0.30 -16.05 -29.47
C ALA A 128 1.10 -16.67 -29.37
N GLY A 129 1.61 -16.89 -28.14
CA GLY A 129 2.91 -17.50 -27.89
C GLY A 129 4.07 -16.50 -27.80
N GLU A 130 3.83 -15.21 -28.01
CA GLU A 130 4.83 -14.15 -27.95
C GLU A 130 5.15 -13.73 -26.51
N TRP A 131 6.37 -13.28 -26.26
CA TRP A 131 6.75 -12.72 -24.96
C TRP A 131 6.52 -11.22 -24.92
N LYS A 132 5.75 -10.75 -23.95
CA LYS A 132 5.50 -9.33 -23.72
C LYS A 132 5.98 -8.91 -22.33
N THR A 133 6.84 -7.89 -22.25
CA THR A 133 7.19 -7.24 -20.98
C THR A 133 6.00 -6.42 -20.49
N ILE A 134 5.63 -6.62 -19.22
CA ILE A 134 4.44 -6.01 -18.61
C ILE A 134 4.73 -5.18 -17.37
N SER A 135 5.89 -5.38 -16.73
CA SER A 135 6.27 -4.61 -15.54
C SER A 135 7.78 -4.63 -15.33
N GLU A 136 8.27 -3.64 -14.58
CA GLU A 136 9.61 -3.58 -14.03
C GLU A 136 9.48 -3.43 -12.50
N VAL A 137 10.17 -4.29 -11.75
CA VAL A 137 10.06 -4.39 -10.30
C VAL A 137 11.43 -4.18 -9.68
N LYS A 138 11.51 -3.26 -8.71
CA LYS A 138 12.72 -3.00 -7.93
C LYS A 138 12.53 -3.44 -6.48
N PRO A 139 13.59 -3.95 -5.82
CA PRO A 139 13.56 -4.19 -4.39
C PRO A 139 13.25 -2.90 -3.62
N ALA A 140 12.32 -2.99 -2.66
CA ALA A 140 11.96 -1.88 -1.77
C ALA A 140 12.42 -2.11 -0.31
N GLY A 141 13.02 -3.26 -0.03
CA GLY A 141 13.49 -3.68 1.29
C GLY A 141 13.83 -5.18 1.32
N PRO A 142 14.12 -5.74 2.51
CA PRO A 142 14.56 -7.14 2.66
C PRO A 142 13.57 -8.16 2.06
N THR A 143 12.28 -7.83 2.06
CA THR A 143 11.26 -8.56 1.33
C THR A 143 10.38 -7.60 0.54
N THR A 144 10.13 -7.91 -0.73
CA THR A 144 9.27 -7.14 -1.62
C THR A 144 8.22 -8.08 -2.24
N HIS A 145 6.94 -7.75 -2.05
CA HIS A 145 5.83 -8.42 -2.71
C HIS A 145 5.36 -7.58 -3.90
N ALA A 146 5.54 -8.08 -5.12
CA ALA A 146 5.11 -7.44 -6.35
C ALA A 146 3.81 -8.07 -6.84
N ARG A 147 2.74 -7.29 -6.77
CA ARG A 147 1.40 -7.70 -7.22
C ARG A 147 1.16 -7.18 -8.63
N VAL A 148 1.10 -8.08 -9.61
CA VAL A 148 0.96 -7.76 -11.03
C VAL A 148 -0.47 -8.06 -11.48
N VAL A 149 -1.25 -7.01 -11.69
CA VAL A 149 -2.68 -7.12 -12.02
C VAL A 149 -2.88 -7.05 -13.53
N SER A 150 -3.45 -8.10 -14.11
CA SER A 150 -3.90 -8.11 -15.49
C SER A 150 -5.18 -7.28 -15.63
N PRO A 151 -5.30 -6.42 -16.66
CA PRO A 151 -6.55 -5.71 -16.94
C PRO A 151 -7.62 -6.61 -17.59
N LYS A 152 -7.34 -7.90 -17.76
CA LYS A 152 -8.20 -8.89 -18.41
C LYS A 152 -8.48 -10.06 -17.48
N ILE A 153 -9.63 -10.68 -17.69
CA ILE A 153 -10.06 -11.92 -17.03
C ILE A 153 -9.95 -13.07 -18.01
N LYS A 154 -9.43 -14.22 -17.54
CA LYS A 154 -9.46 -15.48 -18.30
C LYS A 154 -10.77 -16.21 -17.98
N ARG A 155 -11.56 -16.53 -19.01
CA ARG A 155 -12.75 -17.37 -18.89
C ARG A 155 -12.72 -18.48 -19.93
N THR A 156 -13.08 -19.68 -19.48
CA THR A 156 -13.32 -20.82 -20.33
C THR A 156 -14.81 -20.88 -20.62
N SER A 157 -15.17 -21.08 -21.89
CA SER A 157 -16.56 -21.08 -22.33
C SER A 157 -16.78 -22.26 -23.25
N GLU A 158 -17.91 -22.95 -23.07
CA GLU A 158 -18.33 -24.01 -23.98
C GLU A 158 -19.01 -23.38 -25.21
N GLN A 159 -18.54 -23.73 -26.40
CA GLN A 159 -19.27 -23.44 -27.62
C GLN A 159 -20.36 -24.50 -27.81
N LYS A 160 -21.60 -24.06 -28.04
CA LYS A 160 -22.72 -24.94 -28.38
C LYS A 160 -23.33 -24.48 -29.70
N LEU A 161 -23.67 -25.44 -30.55
CA LEU A 161 -24.43 -25.16 -31.77
C LEU A 161 -25.80 -24.60 -31.37
N HIS A 162 -26.19 -23.46 -31.95
CA HIS A 162 -27.50 -22.88 -31.71
C HIS A 162 -28.52 -23.47 -32.69
N GLU A 163 -29.35 -24.39 -32.21
CA GLU A 163 -30.47 -24.97 -32.97
C GLU A 163 -31.78 -24.25 -32.60
N GLY A 164 -32.14 -23.20 -33.35
CA GLY A 164 -33.40 -22.48 -33.14
C GLY A 164 -33.50 -21.18 -33.94
N PRO A 165 -34.72 -20.62 -34.12
CA PRO A 165 -34.89 -19.32 -34.75
C PRO A 165 -34.25 -18.21 -33.89
N GLY A 166 -33.78 -17.14 -34.53
CA GLY A 166 -33.22 -15.98 -33.84
C GLY A 166 -34.18 -15.45 -32.79
N GLN A 167 -33.77 -15.47 -31.52
CA GLN A 167 -34.58 -14.95 -30.42
C GLN A 167 -34.32 -13.46 -30.21
N PRO A 168 -35.31 -12.67 -29.76
CA PRO A 168 -35.14 -11.24 -29.54
C PRO A 168 -34.08 -10.97 -28.46
N ALA A 169 -33.50 -9.77 -28.51
CA ALA A 169 -32.58 -9.30 -27.48
C ALA A 169 -33.23 -9.41 -26.09
N LYS A 170 -32.49 -9.93 -25.10
CA LYS A 170 -32.94 -9.87 -23.71
C LYS A 170 -32.76 -8.43 -23.20
N PRO A 171 -33.71 -7.90 -22.41
CA PRO A 171 -33.51 -6.64 -21.70
C PRO A 171 -32.19 -6.70 -20.91
N VAL A 172 -31.43 -5.60 -20.94
CA VAL A 172 -30.23 -5.48 -20.11
C VAL A 172 -30.68 -5.56 -18.65
N GLU A 173 -30.20 -6.57 -17.93
CA GLU A 173 -30.42 -6.69 -16.50
C GLU A 173 -29.81 -5.45 -15.83
N THR A 174 -30.64 -4.63 -15.17
CA THR A 174 -30.24 -3.35 -14.58
C THR A 174 -29.55 -3.52 -13.22
N THR A 175 -29.55 -4.75 -12.67
CA THR A 175 -28.86 -5.10 -11.44
C THR A 175 -27.36 -5.18 -11.67
N ARG A 176 -26.58 -4.46 -10.84
CA ARG A 176 -25.11 -4.52 -10.92
C ARG A 176 -24.62 -5.93 -10.59
N GLN A 177 -23.80 -6.46 -11.49
CA GLN A 177 -23.21 -7.78 -11.38
C GLN A 177 -21.89 -7.74 -10.61
N GLU A 178 -21.60 -8.78 -9.83
CA GLU A 178 -20.31 -8.92 -9.14
C GLU A 178 -19.16 -9.01 -10.15
N ILE A 179 -18.04 -8.35 -9.86
CA ILE A 179 -16.89 -8.34 -10.78
C ILE A 179 -16.38 -9.76 -11.02
N GLY A 180 -16.18 -10.12 -12.28
CA GLY A 180 -15.78 -11.46 -12.71
C GLY A 180 -16.94 -12.42 -12.93
N SER A 181 -18.17 -12.08 -12.52
CA SER A 181 -19.35 -12.90 -12.81
C SER A 181 -19.67 -12.91 -14.31
N THR A 182 -20.25 -14.02 -14.77
CA THR A 182 -20.60 -14.24 -16.17
C THR A 182 -22.10 -14.25 -16.33
N THR A 183 -22.61 -13.49 -17.28
CA THR A 183 -24.01 -13.56 -17.70
C THR A 183 -24.15 -13.93 -19.16
N PHE A 184 -25.17 -14.73 -19.46
CA PHE A 184 -25.49 -15.19 -20.80
C PHE A 184 -26.71 -14.43 -21.31
N THR A 185 -26.50 -13.57 -22.28
CA THR A 185 -27.51 -12.70 -22.88
C THR A 185 -27.55 -12.88 -24.40
N ARG A 186 -28.29 -12.00 -25.10
CA ARG A 186 -28.36 -11.96 -26.55
C ARG A 186 -27.99 -10.58 -27.09
N SER A 187 -27.31 -10.54 -28.23
CA SER A 187 -27.05 -9.29 -28.96
C SER A 187 -28.35 -8.69 -29.52
N GLN A 188 -28.28 -7.47 -30.07
CA GLN A 188 -29.41 -6.86 -30.78
C GLN A 188 -29.92 -7.74 -31.95
N ASN A 189 -29.04 -8.54 -32.55
CA ASN A 189 -29.37 -9.47 -33.64
C ASN A 189 -29.76 -10.88 -33.13
N GLY A 190 -29.95 -11.05 -31.82
CA GLY A 190 -30.40 -12.31 -31.20
C GLY A 190 -29.32 -13.38 -30.97
N HIS A 191 -28.06 -13.07 -31.30
CA HIS A 191 -26.94 -14.01 -31.13
C HIS A 191 -26.62 -14.22 -29.64
N PRO A 192 -26.27 -15.42 -29.19
CA PRO A 192 -25.83 -15.65 -27.82
C PRO A 192 -24.56 -14.84 -27.52
N VAL A 193 -24.57 -14.11 -26.41
CA VAL A 193 -23.45 -13.30 -25.92
C VAL A 193 -23.14 -13.70 -24.49
N GLN A 194 -21.88 -13.99 -24.22
CA GLN A 194 -21.37 -14.08 -22.87
C GLN A 194 -20.79 -12.73 -22.47
N GLN A 195 -21.31 -12.15 -21.39
CA GLN A 195 -20.79 -10.92 -20.80
C GLN A 195 -20.08 -11.27 -19.49
N VAL A 196 -18.94 -10.62 -19.27
CA VAL A 196 -18.20 -10.71 -18.00
C VAL A 196 -18.22 -9.34 -17.36
N ALA A 197 -18.67 -9.27 -16.11
CA ALA A 197 -18.68 -8.03 -15.36
C ALA A 197 -17.24 -7.60 -15.05
N LEU A 198 -16.86 -6.39 -15.46
CA LEU A 198 -15.56 -5.79 -15.17
C LEU A 198 -15.77 -4.49 -14.41
N GLU A 199 -14.81 -4.12 -13.57
CA GLU A 199 -14.86 -2.82 -12.89
C GLU A 199 -14.76 -1.67 -13.91
N CYS A 200 -13.91 -1.83 -14.92
CA CYS A 200 -13.62 -0.81 -15.92
C CYS A 200 -14.00 -1.29 -17.33
N PRO A 201 -14.48 -0.39 -18.21
CA PRO A 201 -14.80 1.03 -17.96
C PRO A 201 -16.10 1.21 -17.16
N ASN A 202 -16.27 2.35 -16.49
CA ASN A 202 -17.51 2.73 -15.80
C ASN A 202 -17.76 4.26 -15.89
N PRO A 203 -18.99 4.74 -15.66
CA PRO A 203 -19.37 6.14 -15.89
C PRO A 203 -18.54 7.15 -15.09
N GLU A 204 -18.14 6.81 -13.87
CA GLU A 204 -17.34 7.67 -12.99
C GLU A 204 -15.84 7.57 -13.26
N ASN A 205 -15.42 6.74 -14.23
CA ASN A 205 -14.02 6.46 -14.52
C ASN A 205 -13.24 6.03 -13.25
N LEU A 206 -13.87 5.33 -12.30
CA LEU A 206 -13.31 5.02 -10.98
C LEU A 206 -12.78 3.58 -10.93
N ARG A 207 -11.58 3.38 -10.41
CA ARG A 207 -10.95 2.07 -10.17
C ARG A 207 -10.61 1.91 -8.69
N LEU A 208 -11.06 0.82 -8.07
CA LEU A 208 -10.84 0.47 -6.67
C LEU A 208 -10.19 -0.90 -6.47
N GLU A 209 -10.14 -1.73 -7.52
CA GLU A 209 -9.53 -3.07 -7.50
C GLU A 209 -10.12 -3.94 -6.39
N ALA A 210 -9.28 -4.49 -5.50
CA ALA A 210 -9.68 -5.28 -4.33
C ALA A 210 -10.73 -4.57 -3.43
N ASN A 211 -10.85 -3.24 -3.54
CA ASN A 211 -11.74 -2.41 -2.74
C ASN A 211 -13.05 -2.04 -3.45
N HIS A 212 -13.37 -2.69 -4.58
CA HIS A 212 -14.58 -2.41 -5.37
C HIS A 212 -15.88 -2.51 -4.55
N LYS A 213 -15.93 -3.39 -3.55
CA LYS A 213 -17.08 -3.50 -2.63
C LYS A 213 -17.43 -2.19 -1.90
N TYR A 214 -16.50 -1.25 -1.79
CA TYR A 214 -16.72 0.06 -1.17
C TYR A 214 -17.13 1.16 -2.16
N ARG A 215 -17.38 0.80 -3.43
CA ARG A 215 -17.69 1.76 -4.49
C ARG A 215 -18.84 2.69 -4.17
N GLU A 216 -19.96 2.16 -3.69
CA GLU A 216 -21.13 2.98 -3.38
C GLU A 216 -20.91 3.90 -2.18
N ILE A 217 -20.13 3.45 -1.19
CA ILE A 217 -19.74 4.28 -0.05
C ILE A 217 -18.87 5.45 -0.55
N ILE A 218 -17.89 5.20 -1.42
CA ILE A 218 -17.02 6.26 -1.98
C ILE A 218 -17.83 7.25 -2.82
N LEU A 219 -18.76 6.78 -3.65
CA LEU A 219 -19.64 7.67 -4.40
C LEU A 219 -20.56 8.49 -3.48
N GLY A 220 -21.11 7.87 -2.43
CA GLY A 220 -21.90 8.56 -1.42
C GLY A 220 -21.10 9.65 -0.69
N ALA A 221 -19.87 9.32 -0.29
CA ALA A 221 -18.93 10.25 0.30
C ALA A 221 -18.59 11.41 -0.65
N SER A 222 -18.37 11.12 -1.93
CA SER A 222 -18.13 12.12 -2.98
C SER A 222 -19.29 13.09 -3.11
N ARG A 223 -20.54 12.60 -3.19
CA ARG A 223 -21.73 13.46 -3.26
C ARG A 223 -21.88 14.37 -2.05
N ARG A 224 -21.62 13.87 -0.83
CA ARG A 224 -21.73 14.68 0.40
C ARG A 224 -20.62 15.73 0.50
N SER A 225 -19.38 15.31 0.25
CA SER A 225 -18.18 16.15 0.44
C SER A 225 -17.90 17.10 -0.72
N LYS A 226 -18.48 16.83 -1.89
CA LYS A 226 -18.15 17.46 -3.18
C LYS A 226 -16.70 17.23 -3.63
N LEU A 227 -15.97 16.31 -3.01
CA LEU A 227 -14.68 15.83 -3.52
C LEU A 227 -14.91 14.76 -4.59
N SER A 228 -14.08 14.75 -5.63
CA SER A 228 -14.09 13.66 -6.61
C SER A 228 -13.91 12.28 -5.94
N PRO A 229 -14.56 11.22 -6.46
CA PRO A 229 -14.40 9.88 -5.91
C PRO A 229 -12.96 9.37 -6.02
N HIS A 230 -12.20 9.84 -7.01
CA HIS A 230 -10.78 9.52 -7.19
C HIS A 230 -9.90 10.09 -6.06
N ALA A 231 -10.18 11.32 -5.63
CA ALA A 231 -9.50 11.93 -4.49
C ALA A 231 -9.76 11.15 -3.20
N ILE A 232 -11.03 10.81 -2.95
CA ILE A 232 -11.42 10.00 -1.78
C ILE A 232 -10.75 8.62 -1.82
N ALA A 233 -10.79 7.95 -2.96
CA ALA A 233 -10.14 6.65 -3.13
C ALA A 233 -8.62 6.71 -2.94
N ALA A 234 -7.96 7.79 -3.37
CA ALA A 234 -6.53 7.98 -3.17
C ALA A 234 -6.18 8.25 -1.70
N ILE A 235 -6.96 9.09 -1.00
CA ILE A 235 -6.82 9.32 0.45
C ILE A 235 -6.99 7.99 1.18
N MET A 236 -8.10 7.29 0.94
CA MET A 236 -8.35 6.00 1.59
C MET A 236 -7.24 4.98 1.29
N ASN A 237 -6.73 4.92 0.06
CA ASN A 237 -5.62 4.03 -0.28
C ASN A 237 -4.31 4.37 0.45
N ALA A 238 -4.11 5.62 0.84
CA ALA A 238 -2.93 6.09 1.56
C ALA A 238 -3.07 5.94 3.09
N GLU A 239 -4.29 6.04 3.60
CA GLU A 239 -4.61 5.94 5.04
C GLU A 239 -4.94 4.53 5.50
N ALA A 240 -5.56 3.74 4.62
CA ALA A 240 -6.13 2.47 5.02
C ALA A 240 -5.04 1.45 5.38
N ALA A 241 -5.17 0.86 6.57
CA ALA A 241 -4.55 -0.42 6.85
C ALA A 241 -5.00 -1.44 5.81
N ARG A 242 -4.09 -2.33 5.41
CA ARG A 242 -4.35 -3.36 4.41
C ARG A 242 -4.26 -4.75 5.02
N ILE A 243 -5.00 -5.68 4.44
CA ILE A 243 -4.92 -7.09 4.81
C ILE A 243 -3.56 -7.61 4.34
N ILE A 244 -2.71 -7.94 5.33
CA ILE A 244 -1.43 -8.60 5.10
C ILE A 244 -1.58 -10.04 5.54
N ASN A 245 -1.41 -10.95 4.58
CA ASN A 245 -1.37 -12.35 4.90
C ASN A 245 0.09 -12.81 5.07
N VAL A 246 0.31 -13.89 5.82
CA VAL A 246 1.65 -14.39 6.16
C VAL A 246 1.77 -15.87 5.81
N LYS A 247 2.67 -16.20 4.88
CA LYS A 247 3.04 -17.57 4.51
C LYS A 247 4.39 -17.89 5.16
N LYS A 248 4.49 -19.04 5.83
CA LYS A 248 5.77 -19.51 6.38
C LYS A 248 6.42 -20.45 5.36
N LEU A 249 7.55 -20.04 4.81
CA LEU A 249 8.32 -20.87 3.88
C LEU A 249 9.42 -21.62 4.64
N PRO A 250 9.53 -22.96 4.49
CA PRO A 250 10.63 -23.69 5.11
C PRO A 250 11.95 -23.27 4.48
N VAL A 251 12.97 -23.04 5.30
CA VAL A 251 14.32 -22.79 4.80
C VAL A 251 14.93 -24.14 4.45
N ILE A 252 15.32 -24.33 3.18
CA ILE A 252 15.97 -25.56 2.73
C ILE A 252 17.49 -25.35 2.67
N ASP A 253 18.25 -26.24 3.28
CA ASP A 253 19.71 -26.26 3.17
C ASP A 253 20.12 -26.72 1.77
N LYS A 254 20.83 -25.85 1.05
CA LYS A 254 21.18 -26.07 -0.37
C LYS A 254 22.14 -27.24 -0.60
N LYS A 255 22.89 -27.67 0.42
CA LYS A 255 23.85 -28.78 0.31
C LYS A 255 23.18 -30.13 0.56
N THR A 256 22.21 -30.16 1.46
CA THR A 256 21.56 -31.40 1.91
C THR A 256 20.17 -31.60 1.30
N GLY A 257 19.56 -30.55 0.75
CA GLY A 257 18.18 -30.57 0.27
C GLY A 257 17.14 -30.73 1.38
N LYS A 258 17.55 -30.70 2.66
CA LYS A 258 16.69 -30.90 3.83
C LYS A 258 16.30 -29.58 4.46
N GLN A 259 15.20 -29.58 5.21
CA GLN A 259 14.77 -28.42 5.97
C GLN A 259 15.83 -28.04 7.02
N LYS A 260 16.29 -26.79 6.96
CA LYS A 260 17.24 -26.22 7.91
C LYS A 260 16.59 -26.12 9.28
N THR A 261 17.32 -26.54 10.30
CA THR A 261 16.94 -26.39 11.71
C THR A 261 17.85 -25.37 12.39
N ASP A 262 17.37 -24.76 13.46
CA ASP A 262 18.19 -23.93 14.34
C ASP A 262 19.11 -24.80 15.24
N ALA A 263 19.89 -24.15 16.11
CA ALA A 263 20.80 -24.82 17.03
C ALA A 263 20.10 -25.76 18.03
N HIS A 264 18.77 -25.67 18.17
CA HIS A 264 17.96 -26.49 19.05
C HIS A 264 17.17 -27.57 18.29
N GLY A 265 17.41 -27.73 16.97
CA GLY A 265 16.71 -28.71 16.14
C GLY A 265 15.32 -28.26 15.68
N THR A 266 14.93 -27.01 15.91
CA THR A 266 13.63 -26.48 15.47
C THR A 266 13.68 -26.10 14.00
N PRO A 267 12.69 -26.49 13.16
CA PRO A 267 12.69 -26.13 11.76
C PRO A 267 12.62 -24.61 11.56
N VAL A 268 13.53 -24.08 10.73
CA VAL A 268 13.61 -22.66 10.42
C VAL A 268 12.64 -22.32 9.29
N PHE A 269 11.87 -21.25 9.50
CA PHE A 269 10.97 -20.70 8.50
C PHE A 269 11.30 -19.23 8.23
N ILE A 270 11.18 -18.82 6.97
CA ILE A 270 11.12 -17.41 6.61
C ILE A 270 9.64 -17.01 6.52
N LYS A 271 9.28 -15.88 7.15
CA LYS A 271 7.95 -15.30 7.00
C LYS A 271 7.90 -14.51 5.69
N GLN A 272 7.05 -14.94 4.78
CA GLN A 272 6.68 -14.20 3.58
C GLN A 272 5.37 -13.48 3.86
N THR A 273 5.36 -12.15 3.73
CA THR A 273 4.15 -11.33 3.86
C THR A 273 3.62 -10.98 2.46
N TYR A 274 2.31 -11.01 2.30
CA TYR A 274 1.64 -10.65 1.04
C TYR A 274 0.51 -9.65 1.31
N ASP A 275 0.64 -8.47 0.72
CA ASP A 275 -0.38 -7.41 0.71
C ASP A 275 -1.43 -7.76 -0.35
N THR A 276 -2.68 -7.95 0.08
CA THR A 276 -3.80 -8.26 -0.81
C THR A 276 -4.29 -7.04 -1.60
N GLY A 277 -3.88 -5.83 -1.19
CA GLY A 277 -4.41 -4.55 -1.68
C GLY A 277 -5.76 -4.18 -1.08
N GLU A 278 -6.39 -5.09 -0.33
CA GLU A 278 -7.69 -4.86 0.32
C GLU A 278 -7.50 -4.08 1.62
N TRP A 279 -8.35 -3.08 1.83
CA TRP A 279 -8.42 -2.33 3.09
C TRP A 279 -8.98 -3.24 4.18
N ASP A 280 -8.33 -3.22 5.35
CA ASP A 280 -8.69 -4.05 6.49
C ASP A 280 -9.62 -3.28 7.43
N PRO A 281 -10.95 -3.53 7.40
CA PRO A 281 -11.89 -2.86 8.29
C PRO A 281 -11.72 -3.32 9.73
N ARG A 282 -11.00 -4.40 9.99
CA ARG A 282 -10.77 -4.97 11.33
C ARG A 282 -9.37 -4.69 11.86
N SER A 283 -8.61 -3.82 11.20
CA SER A 283 -7.25 -3.53 11.60
C SER A 283 -7.18 -2.95 13.02
N GLU A 284 -6.23 -3.45 13.81
CA GLU A 284 -5.99 -3.00 15.17
C GLU A 284 -4.52 -2.68 15.41
N ASN A 285 -4.24 -1.51 16.00
CA ASN A 285 -2.91 -1.22 16.49
C ASN A 285 -2.72 -1.73 17.92
N PRO A 286 -1.74 -2.62 18.18
CA PRO A 286 -1.51 -3.15 19.53
C PRO A 286 -0.88 -2.13 20.50
N ARG A 287 -0.39 -0.99 19.99
CA ARG A 287 0.30 0.05 20.78
C ARG A 287 -0.50 1.34 20.95
N SER A 288 -1.74 1.38 20.45
CA SER A 288 -2.61 2.54 20.59
C SER A 288 -4.09 2.13 20.53
N SER A 289 -4.98 3.12 20.60
CA SER A 289 -6.40 2.92 20.37
C SER A 289 -6.83 3.01 18.90
N ALA A 290 -5.89 3.09 17.96
CA ALA A 290 -6.20 3.11 16.54
C ALA A 290 -6.90 1.82 16.10
N ARG A 291 -8.07 1.96 15.45
CA ARG A 291 -8.91 0.84 14.99
C ARG A 291 -9.52 1.09 13.62
N GLY A 292 -9.89 0.01 12.95
CA GLY A 292 -10.53 0.02 11.65
C GLY A 292 -9.57 0.38 10.53
N MET A 293 -10.06 0.42 9.29
CA MET A 293 -9.20 0.69 8.13
C MET A 293 -8.49 2.05 8.26
N THR A 294 -9.16 3.08 8.78
CA THR A 294 -8.61 4.45 8.90
C THR A 294 -7.80 4.72 10.17
N GLN A 295 -7.65 3.72 11.05
CA GLN A 295 -6.78 3.80 12.24
C GLN A 295 -7.06 4.99 13.17
N PHE A 296 -8.31 5.47 13.26
CA PHE A 296 -8.67 6.58 14.16
C PHE A 296 -8.50 6.20 15.64
N LEU A 297 -7.92 7.11 16.43
CA LEU A 297 -7.84 7.03 17.89
C LEU A 297 -9.18 7.32 18.56
N ASP A 298 -9.39 6.80 19.77
CA ASP A 298 -10.64 6.97 20.55
C ASP A 298 -11.05 8.45 20.68
N ALA A 299 -10.12 9.32 21.06
CA ALA A 299 -10.41 10.73 21.30
C ALA A 299 -10.81 11.46 20.00
N THR A 300 -10.09 11.24 18.90
CA THR A 300 -10.40 11.84 17.61
C THR A 300 -11.75 11.36 17.08
N TRP A 301 -12.03 10.06 17.21
CA TRP A 301 -13.29 9.47 16.77
C TRP A 301 -14.49 10.04 17.55
N ILE A 302 -14.39 10.10 18.88
CA ILE A 302 -15.42 10.70 19.74
C ILE A 302 -15.60 12.19 19.40
N SER A 303 -14.51 12.93 19.18
CA SER A 303 -14.59 14.35 18.83
C SER A 303 -15.33 14.55 17.50
N LEU A 304 -15.06 13.73 16.48
CA LEU A 304 -15.77 13.75 15.20
C LEU A 304 -17.25 13.36 15.36
N ALA A 305 -17.56 12.39 16.21
CA ALA A 305 -18.93 12.03 16.54
C ALA A 305 -19.71 13.16 17.20
N LEU A 306 -19.04 14.05 17.95
CA LEU A 306 -19.65 15.20 18.61
C LEU A 306 -19.65 16.48 17.75
N THR A 307 -19.04 16.44 16.57
CA THR A 307 -18.92 17.59 15.68
C THR A 307 -20.09 17.64 14.71
N LYS A 308 -20.98 18.61 14.89
CA LYS A 308 -22.16 18.79 14.04
C LYS A 308 -21.78 18.94 12.56
N GLY A 309 -22.50 18.25 11.69
CA GLY A 309 -22.27 18.24 10.25
C GLY A 309 -21.35 17.11 9.76
N THR A 310 -20.71 16.35 10.66
CA THR A 310 -20.04 15.10 10.27
C THR A 310 -21.07 13.98 10.09
N PHE A 311 -20.73 13.03 9.24
CA PHE A 311 -21.49 11.80 9.05
C PHE A 311 -21.63 11.02 10.36
N LEU A 312 -20.55 10.96 11.15
CA LEU A 312 -20.53 10.23 12.42
C LEU A 312 -21.45 10.88 13.46
N TYR A 313 -21.57 12.21 13.47
CA TYR A 313 -22.51 12.93 14.32
C TYR A 313 -23.96 12.59 13.95
N GLU A 314 -24.31 12.64 12.67
CA GLU A 314 -25.67 12.28 12.21
C GLU A 314 -25.97 10.80 12.46
N ARG A 315 -24.98 9.91 12.32
CA ARG A 315 -25.09 8.49 12.67
C ARG A 315 -25.37 8.30 14.16
N ALA A 316 -24.59 8.93 15.03
CA ALA A 316 -24.75 8.83 16.47
C ALA A 316 -26.04 9.49 16.99
N LYS A 317 -26.54 10.55 16.33
CA LYS A 317 -27.88 11.10 16.58
C LYS A 317 -28.99 10.11 16.22
N ARG A 318 -28.88 9.44 15.06
CA ARG A 318 -29.87 8.44 14.62
C ARG A 318 -29.97 7.27 15.59
N GLU A 319 -28.84 6.85 16.16
CA GLU A 319 -28.79 5.81 17.19
C GLU A 319 -29.26 6.28 18.59
N GLY A 320 -29.59 7.57 18.74
CA GLY A 320 -30.06 8.15 20.00
C GLY A 320 -28.96 8.38 21.04
N TRP A 321 -27.69 8.18 20.68
CA TRP A 321 -26.55 8.39 21.59
C TRP A 321 -26.25 9.87 21.78
N ILE A 322 -26.50 10.70 20.77
CA ILE A 322 -26.29 12.15 20.84
C ILE A 322 -27.62 12.87 20.82
N THR A 323 -27.81 13.77 21.79
CA THR A 323 -28.90 14.73 21.85
C THR A 323 -28.36 16.15 21.90
N GLU A 324 -29.21 17.14 21.68
CA GLU A 324 -28.83 18.55 21.66
C GLU A 324 -29.54 19.30 22.79
N LYS A 325 -28.81 20.18 23.49
CA LYS A 325 -29.37 21.12 24.46
C LYS A 325 -29.06 22.55 24.06
N THR A 326 -30.10 23.35 23.91
CA THR A 326 -29.97 24.79 23.66
C THR A 326 -29.85 25.54 24.99
N LYS A 327 -28.88 26.45 25.06
CA LYS A 327 -28.75 27.43 26.14
C LYS A 327 -28.66 28.82 25.55
N THR A 328 -29.33 29.78 26.18
CA THR A 328 -29.13 31.19 25.88
C THR A 328 -27.85 31.66 26.57
N VAL A 329 -26.91 32.17 25.80
CA VAL A 329 -25.64 32.73 26.26
C VAL A 329 -25.63 34.21 25.93
N LEU A 330 -25.23 35.04 26.89
CA LEU A 330 -25.06 36.47 26.66
C LEU A 330 -23.70 36.74 26.00
N ARG A 331 -23.70 37.43 24.86
CA ARG A 331 -22.50 37.97 24.23
C ARG A 331 -22.61 39.50 24.27
N GLY A 332 -22.10 40.11 25.34
CA GLY A 332 -22.37 41.53 25.61
C GLY A 332 -23.84 41.74 25.98
N LYS A 333 -24.56 42.60 25.24
CA LYS A 333 -26.00 42.82 25.42
C LYS A 333 -26.88 41.84 24.62
N ASP A 334 -26.29 41.08 23.69
CA ASP A 334 -27.04 40.19 22.82
C ASP A 334 -27.26 38.82 23.46
N LYS A 335 -28.49 38.30 23.34
CA LYS A 335 -28.85 36.93 23.70
C LYS A 335 -28.60 36.03 22.49
N LEU A 336 -27.58 35.20 22.56
CA LEU A 336 -27.28 34.20 21.54
C LEU A 336 -27.75 32.82 22.02
N GLU A 337 -28.58 32.15 21.24
CA GLU A 337 -28.86 30.74 21.49
C GLU A 337 -27.72 29.88 20.96
N LYS A 338 -27.14 29.07 21.84
CA LYS A 338 -26.09 28.12 21.48
C LYS A 338 -26.52 26.71 21.83
N THR A 339 -26.45 25.85 20.82
CA THR A 339 -26.76 24.42 20.95
C THR A 339 -25.48 23.64 21.24
N TYR A 340 -25.57 22.72 22.20
CA TYR A 340 -24.46 21.88 22.63
C TYR A 340 -24.86 20.41 22.55
N PRO A 341 -23.97 19.52 22.06
CA PRO A 341 -24.21 18.09 22.11
C PRO A 341 -24.17 17.58 23.57
N GLN A 342 -24.99 16.58 23.83
CA GLN A 342 -25.01 15.76 25.05
C GLN A 342 -24.93 14.29 24.62
N PHE A 343 -24.39 13.43 25.48
CA PHE A 343 -24.26 12.00 25.21
C PHE A 343 -25.12 11.17 26.17
N ASN A 344 -25.92 10.26 25.63
CA ASN A 344 -26.76 9.35 26.39
C ASN A 344 -26.03 8.03 26.61
N LEU A 345 -25.70 7.74 27.86
CA LEU A 345 -25.15 6.44 28.26
C LEU A 345 -26.21 5.34 28.14
N ALA A 346 -25.76 4.09 28.16
CA ALA A 346 -26.63 2.93 28.00
C ALA A 346 -27.64 2.76 29.15
N ASP A 347 -27.33 3.27 30.34
CA ASP A 347 -28.21 3.29 31.51
C ASP A 347 -29.23 4.44 31.50
N GLY A 348 -29.25 5.26 30.44
CA GLY A 348 -30.10 6.44 30.31
C GLY A 348 -29.53 7.72 30.92
N THR A 349 -28.35 7.66 31.56
CA THR A 349 -27.69 8.84 32.10
C THR A 349 -27.23 9.78 30.98
N VAL A 350 -27.57 11.06 31.08
CA VAL A 350 -27.16 12.09 30.12
C VAL A 350 -25.88 12.79 30.59
N ILE A 351 -24.86 12.76 29.75
CA ILE A 351 -23.54 13.36 30.00
C ILE A 351 -23.38 14.64 29.18
N THR A 352 -22.84 15.68 29.83
CA THR A 352 -22.57 16.98 29.22
C THR A 352 -21.15 17.45 29.50
N SER A 353 -20.71 18.50 28.81
CA SER A 353 -19.44 19.17 29.10
C SER A 353 -19.39 19.66 30.56
N ALA A 354 -18.23 19.52 31.20
CA ALA A 354 -17.96 20.02 32.54
C ALA A 354 -17.20 21.37 32.49
N PRO A 355 -17.19 22.18 33.57
CA PRO A 355 -16.53 23.50 33.57
C PRO A 355 -15.06 23.53 33.13
N LYS A 356 -14.34 22.41 33.26
CA LYS A 356 -12.92 22.28 32.89
C LYS A 356 -12.63 21.15 31.90
N SER A 357 -13.68 20.54 31.32
CA SER A 357 -13.51 19.44 30.36
C SER A 357 -14.60 19.48 29.32
N SER A 358 -14.20 19.54 28.06
CA SER A 358 -15.11 19.32 26.94
C SER A 358 -15.70 17.91 26.99
N LEU A 359 -16.85 17.72 26.32
CA LEU A 359 -17.58 16.46 26.35
C LEU A 359 -16.76 15.32 25.74
N ASP A 360 -16.09 15.55 24.62
CA ASP A 360 -15.17 14.59 23.98
C ASP A 360 -14.06 14.15 24.93
N ARG A 361 -13.39 15.09 25.62
CA ARG A 361 -12.34 14.78 26.61
C ARG A 361 -12.88 13.97 27.78
N LEU A 362 -14.12 14.23 28.20
CA LEU A 362 -14.77 13.49 29.27
C LEU A 362 -15.06 12.05 28.83
N LEU A 363 -15.68 11.88 27.66
CA LEU A 363 -16.03 10.57 27.10
C LEU A 363 -14.79 9.74 26.73
N SER A 364 -13.69 10.37 26.35
CA SER A 364 -12.41 9.70 26.07
C SER A 364 -11.53 9.50 27.31
N SER A 365 -12.01 9.86 28.51
CA SER A 365 -11.23 9.73 29.74
C SER A 365 -11.25 8.31 30.30
N ARG A 366 -10.34 8.02 31.25
CA ARG A 366 -10.29 6.74 31.99
C ARG A 366 -11.57 6.39 32.76
N ARG A 367 -12.48 7.34 32.95
CA ARG A 367 -13.81 7.09 33.52
C ARG A 367 -14.63 6.15 32.65
N PHE A 368 -14.54 6.30 31.33
CA PHE A 368 -15.32 5.51 30.37
C PHE A 368 -14.44 4.57 29.56
N ILE A 369 -13.24 5.00 29.18
CA ILE A 369 -12.27 4.20 28.40
C ILE A 369 -11.30 3.50 29.36
N GLN A 370 -11.64 2.27 29.74
CA GLN A 370 -10.84 1.48 30.67
C GLN A 370 -9.52 0.99 30.02
N LYS A 371 -9.62 0.55 28.77
CA LYS A 371 -8.50 0.12 27.92
C LYS A 371 -8.68 0.76 26.53
N TRP A 372 -7.60 0.88 25.76
CA TRP A 372 -7.68 1.36 24.38
C TRP A 372 -8.79 0.68 23.59
N ALA A 373 -9.66 1.47 22.96
CA ALA A 373 -10.82 1.00 22.21
C ALA A 373 -11.83 0.15 23.01
N THR A 374 -11.78 0.20 24.35
CA THR A 374 -12.67 -0.55 25.24
C THR A 374 -13.31 0.38 26.27
N SER A 375 -14.63 0.46 26.21
CA SER A 375 -15.47 1.25 27.10
C SER A 375 -16.26 0.36 28.06
N SER A 376 -16.48 0.84 29.28
CA SER A 376 -17.42 0.21 30.22
C SER A 376 -18.88 0.52 29.91
N ASP A 377 -19.15 1.63 29.20
CA ASP A 377 -20.48 1.97 28.72
C ASP A 377 -20.73 1.40 27.32
N LYS A 378 -21.91 0.79 27.13
CA LYS A 378 -22.28 0.08 25.90
C LYS A 378 -22.52 1.03 24.72
N ASN A 379 -23.08 2.22 24.93
CA ASN A 379 -23.31 3.18 23.84
C ASN A 379 -21.99 3.79 23.38
N ILE A 380 -21.08 4.12 24.30
CA ILE A 380 -19.72 4.54 23.95
C ILE A 380 -18.98 3.42 23.22
N GLN A 381 -19.09 2.15 23.66
CA GLN A 381 -18.45 1.03 22.95
C GLN A 381 -19.01 0.90 21.53
N ASN A 382 -20.34 0.93 21.37
CA ASN A 382 -20.96 0.86 20.05
C ASN A 382 -20.50 2.02 19.14
N LEU A 383 -20.35 3.24 19.69
CA LEU A 383 -19.80 4.37 18.95
C LEU A 383 -18.35 4.10 18.50
N LEU A 384 -17.50 3.57 19.38
CA LEU A 384 -16.11 3.24 19.06
C LEU A 384 -15.99 2.12 18.01
N ASP A 385 -16.90 1.14 18.05
CA ASP A 385 -16.95 0.00 17.13
C ASP A 385 -17.39 0.40 15.72
N LEU A 386 -18.02 1.56 15.53
CA LEU A 386 -18.29 2.13 14.20
C LEU A 386 -17.01 2.38 13.39
N ARG A 387 -15.81 2.35 13.99
CA ARG A 387 -14.54 2.36 13.24
C ARG A 387 -14.36 1.13 12.35
N TYR A 388 -14.98 0.01 12.73
CA TYR A 388 -14.95 -1.21 11.93
C TYR A 388 -16.00 -1.22 10.81
N ASP A 389 -16.94 -0.27 10.83
CA ASP A 389 -17.94 -0.08 9.77
C ASP A 389 -17.32 0.73 8.62
N PRO A 390 -17.21 0.18 7.39
CA PRO A 390 -16.57 0.87 6.27
C PRO A 390 -17.26 2.18 5.89
N GLU A 391 -18.59 2.28 6.00
CA GLU A 391 -19.31 3.50 5.67
C GLU A 391 -18.96 4.62 6.65
N CYS A 392 -19.02 4.34 7.94
CA CYS A 392 -18.61 5.30 8.98
C CYS A 392 -17.13 5.67 8.84
N ALA A 393 -16.24 4.69 8.62
CA ALA A 393 -14.80 4.93 8.51
C ALA A 393 -14.44 5.84 7.33
N ILE A 394 -14.92 5.53 6.12
CA ILE A 394 -14.63 6.31 4.90
C ILE A 394 -15.21 7.72 5.04
N ASN A 395 -16.46 7.85 5.47
CA ASN A 395 -17.10 9.15 5.60
C ASN A 395 -16.42 10.03 6.65
N THR A 396 -16.03 9.44 7.78
CA THR A 396 -15.33 10.16 8.85
C THR A 396 -13.92 10.61 8.42
N ALA A 397 -13.20 9.80 7.64
CA ALA A 397 -11.91 10.22 7.07
C ALA A 397 -12.05 11.42 6.14
N VAL A 398 -13.08 11.41 5.28
CA VAL A 398 -13.38 12.54 4.40
C VAL A 398 -13.75 13.79 5.20
N ASP A 399 -14.64 13.66 6.20
CA ASP A 399 -15.07 14.80 7.02
C ASP A 399 -13.89 15.39 7.82
N TYR A 400 -13.00 14.54 8.35
CA TYR A 400 -11.79 14.98 9.03
C TYR A 400 -10.85 15.74 8.09
N GLY A 401 -10.65 15.24 6.87
CA GLY A 401 -9.87 15.94 5.85
C GLY A 401 -10.45 17.31 5.49
N LEU A 402 -11.77 17.40 5.32
CA LEU A 402 -12.44 18.68 5.03
C LEU A 402 -12.33 19.69 6.18
N GLN A 403 -12.44 19.24 7.44
CA GLN A 403 -12.24 20.11 8.60
C GLN A 403 -10.81 20.68 8.61
N ASN A 404 -9.82 19.87 8.30
CA ASN A 404 -8.44 20.33 8.19
C ASN A 404 -8.27 21.37 7.07
N LEU A 405 -8.89 21.16 5.90
CA LEU A 405 -8.87 22.16 4.83
C LEU A 405 -9.51 23.49 5.26
N GLU A 406 -10.62 23.45 6.00
CA GLU A 406 -11.25 24.67 6.52
C GLU A 406 -10.37 25.38 7.57
N ILE A 407 -9.67 24.62 8.42
CA ILE A 407 -8.67 25.20 9.34
C ILE A 407 -7.57 25.91 8.54
N LEU A 408 -7.00 25.26 7.51
CA LEU A 408 -5.99 25.89 6.65
C LEU A 408 -6.51 27.17 5.97
N LYS A 409 -7.74 27.12 5.44
CA LYS A 409 -8.40 28.26 4.83
C LYS A 409 -8.57 29.43 5.79
N SER A 410 -9.00 29.17 7.03
CA SER A 410 -9.12 30.19 8.08
C SER A 410 -7.77 30.86 8.43
N LYS A 411 -6.66 30.23 8.05
CA LYS A 411 -5.27 30.70 8.24
C LYS A 411 -4.65 31.23 6.94
N GLY A 412 -5.48 31.53 5.93
CA GLY A 412 -5.08 32.20 4.70
C GLY A 412 -4.60 31.28 3.57
N VAL A 413 -4.58 29.96 3.77
CA VAL A 413 -4.16 29.02 2.72
C VAL A 413 -5.25 28.91 1.64
N LYS A 414 -4.88 29.07 0.38
CA LYS A 414 -5.78 29.14 -0.79
C LYS A 414 -6.25 27.77 -1.28
N VAL A 415 -6.79 26.94 -0.39
CA VAL A 415 -7.21 25.55 -0.70
C VAL A 415 -8.41 25.44 -1.65
N ASP A 416 -9.22 26.49 -1.78
CA ASP A 416 -10.38 26.50 -2.70
C ASP A 416 -9.95 26.64 -4.18
N SER A 417 -8.73 27.12 -4.42
CA SER A 417 -8.22 27.40 -5.77
C SER A 417 -7.59 26.18 -6.46
N ILE A 418 -7.51 25.04 -5.79
CA ILE A 418 -6.79 23.86 -6.27
C ILE A 418 -7.74 22.70 -6.60
N PRO A 419 -7.40 21.87 -7.61
CA PRO A 419 -8.18 20.67 -7.94
C PRO A 419 -8.21 19.64 -6.80
N ASP A 420 -9.21 18.76 -6.81
CA ASP A 420 -9.41 17.78 -5.73
C ASP A 420 -8.25 16.80 -5.56
N GLY A 421 -7.52 16.48 -6.64
CA GLY A 421 -6.31 15.66 -6.56
C GLY A 421 -5.19 16.31 -5.74
N GLU A 422 -5.11 17.64 -5.76
CA GLU A 422 -4.17 18.41 -4.94
C GLU A 422 -4.72 18.61 -3.52
N LYS A 423 -6.04 18.82 -3.36
CA LYS A 423 -6.68 18.80 -2.03
C LYS A 423 -6.40 17.49 -1.31
N ALA A 424 -6.42 16.35 -1.99
CA ALA A 424 -6.06 15.06 -1.41
C ALA A 424 -4.64 15.04 -0.82
N LYS A 425 -3.67 15.66 -1.51
CA LYS A 425 -2.30 15.80 -0.98
C LYS A 425 -2.25 16.69 0.26
N VAL A 426 -3.00 17.80 0.26
CA VAL A 426 -3.07 18.72 1.42
C VAL A 426 -3.78 18.05 2.61
N ILE A 427 -4.85 17.30 2.38
CA ILE A 427 -5.53 16.49 3.40
C ILE A 427 -4.52 15.51 4.02
N TYR A 428 -3.79 14.76 3.19
CA TYR A 428 -2.79 13.81 3.68
C TYR A 428 -1.64 14.50 4.44
N LEU A 429 -1.21 15.69 4.00
CA LEU A 429 -0.24 16.51 4.74
C LEU A 429 -0.73 16.87 6.14
N THR A 430 -1.98 17.33 6.26
CA THR A 430 -2.57 17.67 7.57
C THR A 430 -2.82 16.46 8.45
N HIS A 431 -3.07 15.29 7.85
CA HIS A 431 -3.13 14.04 8.61
C HIS A 431 -1.77 13.70 9.23
N HIS A 432 -0.69 13.83 8.46
CA HIS A 432 0.68 13.52 8.91
C HIS A 432 1.23 14.48 9.95
N LEU A 433 0.99 15.78 9.78
CA LEU A 433 1.58 16.83 10.64
C LEU A 433 0.62 17.38 11.70
N GLY A 434 -0.69 17.23 11.51
CA GLY A 434 -1.67 18.11 12.14
C GLY A 434 -1.74 19.47 11.45
N ALA A 435 -2.79 20.23 11.71
CA ALA A 435 -3.06 21.48 11.00
C ALA A 435 -1.99 22.56 11.24
N ASP A 436 -1.54 22.77 12.48
CA ASP A 436 -0.59 23.83 12.82
C ASP A 436 0.80 23.61 12.20
N ASP A 437 1.32 22.38 12.29
CA ASP A 437 2.60 22.03 11.69
C ASP A 437 2.50 22.00 10.14
N ALA A 438 1.33 21.62 9.58
CA ALA A 438 1.08 21.73 8.15
C ALA A 438 1.06 23.18 7.64
N ILE A 439 0.49 24.12 8.41
CA ILE A 439 0.56 25.56 8.11
C ILE A 439 2.03 26.01 8.07
N SER A 440 2.80 25.64 9.10
CA SER A 440 4.23 25.98 9.18
C SER A 440 5.03 25.37 8.03
N PHE A 441 4.65 24.17 7.58
CA PHE A 441 5.22 23.53 6.41
C PHE A 441 4.86 24.28 5.12
N ILE A 442 3.59 24.67 4.92
CA ILE A 442 3.14 25.38 3.71
C ILE A 442 3.82 26.74 3.58
N TYR A 443 3.86 27.53 4.66
CA TYR A 443 4.51 28.85 4.66
C TYR A 443 6.03 28.79 4.79
N ASN A 444 6.61 27.60 4.98
CA ASN A 444 8.04 27.39 5.20
C ASN A 444 8.59 28.19 6.40
N THR A 445 7.84 28.19 7.50
CA THR A 445 8.16 28.91 8.76
C THR A 445 8.55 27.96 9.91
N MET A 446 8.61 26.66 9.65
CA MET A 446 9.00 25.64 10.63
C MET A 446 10.47 25.79 11.04
N SER A 447 10.76 25.66 12.34
CA SER A 447 12.14 25.71 12.84
C SER A 447 12.92 24.44 12.51
N ALA A 448 14.24 24.55 12.34
CA ALA A 448 15.11 23.41 12.07
C ALA A 448 15.02 22.32 13.17
N LYS A 449 14.95 22.71 14.45
CA LYS A 449 14.79 21.79 15.58
C LYS A 449 13.48 21.01 15.52
N LYS A 450 12.38 21.67 15.14
CA LYS A 450 11.07 21.02 14.99
C LYS A 450 11.07 20.08 13.77
N ALA A 451 11.66 20.50 12.65
CA ALA A 451 11.80 19.68 11.45
C ALA A 451 12.67 18.43 11.71
N GLU A 452 13.77 18.58 12.46
CA GLU A 452 14.60 17.45 12.91
C GLU A 452 13.79 16.46 13.76
N LEU A 453 13.05 16.97 14.77
CA LEU A 453 12.22 16.14 15.63
C LEU A 453 11.16 15.35 14.83
N LEU A 454 10.45 16.02 13.93
CA LEU A 454 9.44 15.38 13.07
C LEU A 454 10.07 14.35 12.14
N LEU A 455 11.21 14.67 11.51
CA LEU A 455 11.90 13.75 10.62
C LEU A 455 12.37 12.50 11.38
N ARG A 456 13.05 12.66 12.51
CA ARG A 456 13.52 11.53 13.35
C ARG A 456 12.36 10.66 13.83
N THR A 457 11.23 11.25 14.17
CA THR A 457 10.03 10.51 14.58
C THR A 457 9.50 9.60 13.47
N GLN A 458 9.61 10.03 12.22
CA GLN A 458 9.07 9.31 11.06
C GLN A 458 10.04 8.29 10.46
N VAL A 459 11.31 8.65 10.32
CA VAL A 459 12.31 7.81 9.63
C VAL A 459 13.39 7.23 10.56
N LYS A 460 13.26 7.44 11.87
CA LYS A 460 14.25 7.11 12.91
C LYS A 460 15.55 7.90 12.74
N ASP A 461 16.45 7.79 13.73
CA ASP A 461 17.66 8.61 13.80
C ASP A 461 18.58 8.45 12.60
N GLU A 462 18.94 7.21 12.28
CA GLU A 462 19.81 6.89 11.14
C GLU A 462 19.19 7.37 9.81
N GLY A 463 17.90 7.12 9.61
CA GLY A 463 17.18 7.56 8.41
C GLY A 463 17.12 9.08 8.27
N ALA A 464 17.05 9.80 9.38
CA ALA A 464 17.06 11.26 9.42
C ALA A 464 18.45 11.82 9.08
N GLU A 465 19.51 11.23 9.64
CA GLU A 465 20.89 11.63 9.37
C GLU A 465 21.29 11.43 7.91
N ILE A 466 20.89 10.30 7.30
CA ILE A 466 21.12 10.05 5.87
C ILE A 466 20.47 11.15 5.02
N ARG A 467 19.24 11.54 5.34
CA ARG A 467 18.50 12.57 4.60
C ARG A 467 19.07 13.96 4.85
N ALA A 468 19.47 14.27 6.08
CA ALA A 468 20.15 15.52 6.42
C ALA A 468 21.47 15.65 5.65
N LYS A 469 22.31 14.60 5.61
CA LYS A 469 23.56 14.58 4.82
C LYS A 469 23.30 14.85 3.33
N ARG A 470 22.30 14.20 2.74
CA ARG A 470 21.88 14.46 1.34
C ARG A 470 21.39 15.89 1.12
N ALA A 471 20.86 16.54 2.16
CA ALA A 471 20.44 17.93 2.15
C ALA A 471 21.54 18.92 2.60
N GLY A 472 22.80 18.51 2.71
CA GLY A 472 23.91 19.37 3.13
C GLY A 472 23.94 19.67 4.63
N GLY A 473 23.38 18.78 5.47
CA GLY A 473 23.24 18.94 6.91
C GLY A 473 21.98 19.69 7.35
N ASP A 474 21.15 20.14 6.40
CA ASP A 474 19.94 20.91 6.68
C ASP A 474 18.72 20.00 6.94
N TYR A 475 18.34 19.88 8.22
CA TYR A 475 17.16 19.09 8.64
C TYR A 475 15.83 19.68 8.18
N LEU A 476 15.72 21.00 7.99
CA LEU A 476 14.50 21.61 7.47
C LEU A 476 14.29 21.21 6.01
N LYS A 477 15.34 21.35 5.19
CA LYS A 477 15.33 20.91 3.79
C LYS A 477 15.14 19.40 3.67
N ALA A 478 15.79 18.61 4.52
CA ALA A 478 15.64 17.15 4.53
C ALA A 478 14.22 16.70 4.86
N HIS A 479 13.61 17.27 5.91
CA HIS A 479 12.24 16.98 6.29
C HIS A 479 11.26 17.35 5.17
N ARG A 480 11.45 18.54 4.59
CA ARG A 480 10.60 19.05 3.50
C ARG A 480 10.63 18.15 2.27
N ASN A 481 11.83 17.80 1.79
CA ASN A 481 11.98 16.94 0.62
C ASN A 481 11.38 15.55 0.87
N TRP A 482 11.70 14.93 2.02
CA TRP A 482 11.19 13.61 2.35
C TRP A 482 9.68 13.58 2.42
N LEU A 483 9.05 14.52 3.14
CA LEU A 483 7.59 14.52 3.27
C LEU A 483 6.90 14.83 1.94
N GLY A 484 7.49 15.73 1.13
CA GLY A 484 7.03 16.00 -0.22
C GLY A 484 6.97 14.74 -1.08
N GLU A 485 8.10 14.05 -1.21
CA GLU A 485 8.21 12.80 -1.97
C GLU A 485 7.32 11.70 -1.40
N PHE A 486 7.25 11.58 -0.07
CA PHE A 486 6.42 10.59 0.60
C PHE A 486 4.95 10.76 0.24
N ILE A 487 4.42 11.98 0.32
CA ILE A 487 3.02 12.27 0.01
C ILE A 487 2.73 12.11 -1.49
N ASP A 488 3.64 12.58 -2.36
CA ASP A 488 3.50 12.41 -3.81
C ASP A 488 3.43 10.93 -4.23
N ASN A 489 4.20 10.07 -3.55
CA ASN A 489 4.18 8.62 -3.78
C ASN A 489 2.97 7.90 -3.17
N LYS A 490 2.27 8.53 -2.22
CA LYS A 490 1.09 7.95 -1.56
C LYS A 490 -0.22 8.36 -2.22
N ILE A 491 -0.31 9.60 -2.70
CA ILE A 491 -1.52 10.15 -3.31
C ILE A 491 -1.39 10.14 -4.84
N ILE A 492 -1.72 9.00 -5.44
CA ILE A 492 -1.68 8.78 -6.89
C ILE A 492 -3.11 8.66 -7.44
N ILE A 493 -3.66 9.79 -7.89
CA ILE A 493 -5.05 9.89 -8.36
C ILE A 493 -5.30 9.04 -9.63
N PHE A 494 -4.32 8.98 -10.53
CA PHE A 494 -4.46 8.24 -11.80
C PHE A 494 -4.58 6.74 -11.63
N ASP A 495 -4.08 6.18 -10.54
CA ASP A 495 -4.23 4.75 -10.25
C ASP A 495 -5.66 4.43 -9.76
N LYS A 496 -6.44 5.46 -9.44
CA LYS A 496 -7.86 5.35 -9.10
C LYS A 496 -8.76 5.61 -10.31
N MET A 497 -8.18 5.72 -11.51
CA MET A 497 -8.91 5.95 -12.75
C MET A 497 -8.90 4.71 -13.65
N CYS A 498 -10.02 4.40 -14.30
CA CYS A 498 -10.06 3.35 -15.33
C CYS A 498 -9.23 3.74 -16.55
N THR A 499 -9.35 4.99 -16.99
CA THR A 499 -8.57 5.63 -18.04
C THR A 499 -7.90 6.87 -17.47
N ARG A 500 -6.59 6.98 -17.59
CA ARG A 500 -5.83 8.13 -17.10
C ARG A 500 -6.17 9.36 -17.94
N GLN A 501 -6.89 10.31 -17.35
CA GLN A 501 -7.35 11.54 -18.01
C GLN A 501 -7.24 12.73 -17.06
N GLY A 502 -6.99 13.92 -17.63
CA GLY A 502 -6.83 15.16 -16.87
C GLY A 502 -5.37 15.51 -16.56
N THR A 503 -5.19 16.56 -15.76
CA THR A 503 -3.88 17.13 -15.42
C THR A 503 -3.28 16.44 -14.21
N LEU A 504 -1.95 16.21 -14.24
CA LEU A 504 -1.21 15.70 -13.10
C LEU A 504 -1.25 16.67 -11.92
N PRO A 505 -1.65 16.23 -10.70
CA PRO A 505 -1.51 17.05 -9.51
C PRO A 505 -0.05 17.46 -9.32
N ARG A 506 0.20 18.74 -9.04
CA ARG A 506 1.55 19.24 -8.74
C ARG A 506 2.21 18.44 -7.62
N HIS A 507 3.53 18.35 -7.66
CA HIS A 507 4.32 17.86 -6.54
C HIS A 507 4.01 18.68 -5.28
N LEU A 508 4.01 18.06 -4.10
CA LEU A 508 3.57 18.73 -2.88
C LEU A 508 4.35 20.02 -2.61
N ILE A 509 5.65 20.05 -2.89
CA ILE A 509 6.49 21.22 -2.67
C ILE A 509 6.05 22.40 -3.55
N ASP A 510 5.83 22.17 -4.84
CA ASP A 510 5.34 23.20 -5.77
C ASP A 510 3.91 23.63 -5.40
N LEU A 511 3.08 22.68 -4.97
CA LEU A 511 1.73 22.95 -4.49
C LEU A 511 1.76 23.91 -3.28
N THR A 512 2.64 23.70 -2.30
CA THR A 512 2.73 24.58 -1.13
C THR A 512 3.08 26.03 -1.50
N ILE A 513 3.88 26.24 -2.56
CA ILE A 513 4.23 27.57 -3.05
C ILE A 513 3.00 28.24 -3.71
N ALA A 514 2.13 27.45 -4.35
CA ALA A 514 0.95 27.97 -5.03
C ALA A 514 -0.20 28.34 -4.07
N ILE A 515 -0.30 27.68 -2.91
CA ILE A 515 -1.45 27.84 -1.98
C ILE A 515 -1.16 28.76 -0.79
N ARG A 516 0.08 29.24 -0.64
CA ARG A 516 0.43 30.22 0.39
C ARG A 516 -0.03 31.65 0.07
#